data_AF-A0A9E0AF79-F1
#
_entry.id   AF-A0A9E0AF79-F1
#
_cell.length_a   1.000
_cell.length_b   1.000
_cell.length_c   1.000
_cell.angle_alpha   90.00
_cell.angle_beta   90.00
_cell.angle_gamma   90.00
#
_symmetry.space_group_name_H-M   'P 1'
#
loop_
_entity.id
_entity.type
_entity.pdbx_description
1 polymer ?
#
loop_
_entity_poly.entity_id
_entity_poly.type
_entity_poly.pdbx_seq_one_letter_code
_entity_poly.pdbx_strand_id
1 'polypeptide(L)'
;VGRTYSLLVNYKGKNYTASGKILPVANIDSLSYIYRKEGVSYTEDGYYVTMYAQEPAGQGNSYRFKFLQNGYFSNRSDRFIIANDEFVDGNYITFTTPFPVNMNDTIVLEGQSLTPEAYLYYMALVTQMNPNGFFDSPPANLPTNISGGAVGYFNTVSIKYRGIRIK
;
A
#
# COMPACT_ATOMS: atom_id res chain seq x y z
N VAL A 1 -11.47 -1.41 -13.96
CA VAL A 1 -10.07 -1.12 -14.33
C VAL A 1 -10.06 -0.37 -15.65
N GLY A 2 -9.12 0.57 -15.85
CA GLY A 2 -8.93 1.32 -17.10
C GLY A 2 -9.71 2.63 -17.22
N ARG A 3 -10.59 2.96 -16.25
CA ARG A 3 -11.40 4.18 -16.24
C ARG A 3 -10.72 5.29 -15.44
N THR A 4 -10.87 6.53 -15.91
CA THR A 4 -10.48 7.74 -15.18
C THR A 4 -11.68 8.30 -14.45
N TYR A 5 -11.49 8.66 -13.18
CA TYR A 5 -12.48 9.32 -12.34
C TYR A 5 -12.00 10.73 -12.02
N SER A 6 -12.94 11.65 -11.89
CA SER A 6 -12.67 13.04 -11.58
C SER A 6 -13.41 13.47 -10.32
N LEU A 7 -12.73 14.29 -9.51
CA LEU A 7 -13.27 14.96 -8.35
C LEU A 7 -13.51 16.43 -8.71
N LEU A 8 -14.68 16.95 -8.36
CA LEU A 8 -14.98 18.39 -8.34
C LEU A 8 -15.57 18.75 -6.97
N VAL A 9 -14.94 19.69 -6.28
CA VAL A 9 -15.42 20.25 -5.02
C VAL A 9 -15.61 21.75 -5.19
N ASN A 10 -16.82 22.23 -4.93
CA ASN A 10 -17.15 23.66 -4.90
C ASN A 10 -17.23 24.11 -3.44
N TYR A 11 -16.34 25.01 -3.01
CA TYR A 11 -16.30 25.47 -1.64
C TYR A 11 -15.95 26.96 -1.57
N LYS A 12 -16.80 27.74 -0.89
CA LYS A 12 -16.65 29.22 -0.75
C LYS A 12 -16.38 29.93 -2.08
N GLY A 13 -17.07 29.53 -3.15
CA GLY A 13 -16.92 30.11 -4.48
C GLY A 13 -15.63 29.73 -5.21
N LYS A 14 -14.85 28.78 -4.69
CA LYS A 14 -13.67 28.21 -5.36
C LYS A 14 -13.93 26.77 -5.79
N ASN A 15 -13.32 26.39 -6.92
CA ASN A 15 -13.39 25.03 -7.46
C ASN A 15 -12.06 24.32 -7.22
N TYR A 16 -12.16 23.10 -6.71
CA TYR A 16 -11.03 22.19 -6.55
C TYR A 16 -11.27 20.96 -7.40
N THR A 17 -10.29 20.57 -8.21
CA THR A 17 -10.43 19.47 -9.16
C THR A 17 -9.28 18.50 -9.06
N ALA A 18 -9.53 17.22 -9.24
CA ALA A 18 -8.50 16.20 -9.36
C ALA A 18 -8.98 15.08 -10.27
N SER A 19 -8.06 14.25 -10.76
CA SER A 19 -8.39 13.06 -11.53
C SER A 19 -7.44 11.93 -11.24
N GLY A 20 -7.93 10.69 -11.35
CA GLY A 20 -7.13 9.48 -11.18
C GLY A 20 -7.63 8.36 -12.08
N LYS A 21 -6.70 7.53 -12.56
CA LYS A 21 -7.01 6.34 -13.37
C LYS A 21 -6.94 5.09 -12.50
N ILE A 22 -7.94 4.23 -12.62
CA ILE A 22 -7.90 2.91 -11.96
C ILE A 22 -7.02 1.97 -12.78
N LEU A 23 -5.86 1.61 -12.23
CA LEU A 23 -4.95 0.60 -12.79
C LEU A 23 -5.34 -0.82 -12.35
N PRO A 24 -4.87 -1.87 -13.06
CA PRO A 24 -5.02 -3.25 -12.57
C PRO A 24 -4.25 -3.44 -11.25
N VAL A 25 -4.66 -4.43 -10.47
CA VAL A 25 -3.97 -4.85 -9.25
C VAL A 25 -3.65 -6.35 -9.35
N ALA A 26 -2.51 -6.76 -8.79
CA ALA A 26 -2.11 -8.16 -8.72
C ALA A 26 -3.22 -9.03 -8.11
N ASN A 27 -3.43 -10.21 -8.70
CA ASN A 27 -4.41 -11.15 -8.17
C ASN A 27 -3.79 -11.94 -7.04
N ILE A 28 -4.34 -11.81 -5.82
CA ILE A 28 -3.88 -12.56 -4.66
C ILE A 28 -4.52 -13.95 -4.69
N ASP A 29 -3.72 -14.96 -4.98
CA ASP A 29 -4.20 -16.33 -5.16
C ASP A 29 -4.39 -17.01 -3.81
N SER A 30 -3.38 -16.90 -2.95
CA SER A 30 -3.34 -17.61 -1.68
C SER A 30 -2.53 -16.86 -0.62
N LEU A 31 -2.79 -17.23 0.62
CA LEU A 31 -1.99 -16.85 1.78
C LEU A 31 -1.53 -18.13 2.48
N SER A 32 -0.31 -18.13 3.00
CA SER A 32 0.19 -19.14 3.93
C SER A 32 0.69 -18.46 5.20
N TYR A 33 0.93 -19.23 6.27
CA TYR A 33 1.58 -18.71 7.47
C TYR A 33 2.58 -19.72 8.01
N ILE A 34 3.69 -19.21 8.56
CA ILE A 34 4.74 -20.02 9.17
C ILE A 34 5.17 -19.37 10.49
N TYR A 35 5.29 -20.17 11.55
CA TYR A 35 5.89 -19.72 12.80
C TYR A 35 7.38 -19.50 12.61
N ARG A 36 7.89 -18.34 12.99
CA ARG A 36 9.30 -17.99 12.95
C ARG A 36 9.74 -17.54 14.34
N LYS A 37 10.99 -17.84 14.65
CA LYS A 37 11.67 -17.30 15.82
C LYS A 37 12.39 -16.03 15.45
N GLU A 38 12.58 -15.15 16.43
CA GLU A 38 13.43 -13.98 16.33
C GLU A 38 14.82 -14.37 15.77
N GLY A 39 15.34 -13.53 14.90
CA GLY A 39 16.64 -13.73 14.29
C GLY A 39 16.94 -12.67 13.24
N VAL A 40 17.88 -12.97 12.34
CA VAL A 40 18.36 -12.01 11.34
C VAL A 40 17.24 -11.47 10.42
N SER A 41 16.22 -12.30 10.15
CA SER A 41 15.14 -11.96 9.22
C SER A 41 13.80 -11.64 9.88
N TYR A 42 13.69 -11.80 11.21
CA TYR A 42 12.43 -11.69 11.94
C TYR A 42 12.66 -10.97 13.27
N THR A 43 11.90 -9.90 13.48
CA THR A 43 12.04 -9.01 14.63
C THR A 43 11.56 -9.63 15.93
N GLU A 44 10.62 -10.58 15.86
CA GLU A 44 9.92 -11.15 17.01
C GLU A 44 9.47 -12.58 16.69
N ASP A 45 9.27 -13.38 17.74
CA ASP A 45 8.64 -14.69 17.66
C ASP A 45 7.17 -14.56 17.23
N GLY A 46 6.72 -15.40 16.29
CA GLY A 46 5.30 -15.49 15.94
C GLY A 46 5.03 -16.01 14.54
N TYR A 47 3.76 -15.96 14.13
CA TYR A 47 3.37 -16.39 12.78
C TYR A 47 3.54 -15.25 11.79
N TYR A 48 4.16 -15.53 10.66
CA TYR A 48 4.32 -14.58 9.56
C TYR A 48 3.47 -15.04 8.38
N VAL A 49 2.70 -14.13 7.80
CA VAL A 49 1.79 -14.44 6.69
C VAL A 49 2.48 -14.13 5.37
N THR A 50 2.57 -15.12 4.49
CA THR A 50 3.09 -14.97 3.14
C THR A 50 1.95 -14.92 2.12
N MET A 51 1.95 -13.85 1.34
CA MET A 51 1.10 -13.65 0.17
C MET A 51 1.74 -14.27 -1.06
N TYR A 52 0.91 -14.85 -1.91
CA TYR A 52 1.28 -15.29 -3.25
C TYR A 52 0.32 -14.64 -4.24
N ALA A 53 0.87 -13.95 -5.23
CA ALA A 53 0.08 -13.20 -6.19
C ALA A 53 0.70 -13.23 -7.58
N GLN A 54 -0.16 -13.21 -8.59
CA GLN A 54 0.25 -13.00 -9.97
C GLN A 54 0.26 -11.50 -10.29
N GLU A 55 1.44 -10.97 -10.61
CA GLU A 55 1.60 -9.60 -11.09
C GLU A 55 1.08 -9.51 -12.55
N PRO A 56 0.25 -8.50 -12.90
CA PRO A 56 -0.25 -8.33 -14.26
C PRO A 56 0.84 -7.74 -15.16
N ALA A 57 1.18 -8.42 -16.26
CA ALA A 57 2.18 -7.93 -17.20
C ALA A 57 1.88 -6.50 -17.73
N GLY A 58 2.93 -5.69 -17.80
CA GLY A 58 2.94 -4.31 -18.24
C GLY A 58 3.64 -3.41 -17.21
N GLN A 59 4.76 -2.82 -17.60
CA GLN A 59 5.58 -1.94 -16.75
C GLN A 59 4.80 -0.76 -16.15
N GLY A 60 5.19 -0.39 -14.92
CA GLY A 60 4.81 0.87 -14.28
C GLY A 60 3.64 0.71 -13.31
N ASN A 61 3.26 -0.52 -12.94
CA ASN A 61 2.34 -0.76 -11.86
C ASN A 61 3.02 -0.49 -10.52
N SER A 62 2.26 0.09 -9.61
CA SER A 62 2.68 0.29 -8.23
C SER A 62 1.56 -0.13 -7.31
N TYR A 63 1.92 -0.51 -6.10
CA TYR A 63 1.02 -1.16 -5.18
C TYR A 63 1.14 -0.57 -3.79
N ARG A 64 0.01 -0.51 -3.09
CA ARG A 64 -0.04 -0.37 -1.63
C ARG A 64 -0.63 -1.64 -1.05
N PHE A 65 0.01 -2.16 -0.01
CA PHE A 65 -0.51 -3.29 0.76
C PHE A 65 -0.98 -2.80 2.12
N LYS A 66 -2.21 -3.14 2.46
CA LYS A 66 -2.83 -2.88 3.75
C LYS A 66 -3.18 -4.18 4.42
N PHE A 67 -3.14 -4.17 5.75
CA PHE A 67 -3.42 -5.33 6.58
C PHE A 67 -4.57 -5.02 7.52
N LEU A 68 -5.57 -5.89 7.55
CA LEU A 68 -6.62 -5.91 8.56
C LEU A 68 -6.34 -7.07 9.50
N GLN A 69 -6.21 -6.79 10.78
CA GLN A 69 -6.06 -7.78 11.83
C GLN A 69 -7.32 -7.77 12.69
N ASN A 70 -8.01 -8.90 12.75
CA ASN A 70 -9.26 -9.07 13.51
C ASN A 70 -10.33 -8.01 13.19
N GLY A 71 -10.41 -7.58 11.92
CA GLY A 71 -11.38 -6.59 11.45
C GLY A 71 -10.91 -5.14 11.51
N TYR A 72 -9.73 -4.86 12.06
CA TYR A 72 -9.20 -3.51 12.19
C TYR A 72 -8.00 -3.29 11.28
N PHE A 73 -8.01 -2.20 10.52
CA PHE A 73 -6.84 -1.77 9.75
C PHE A 73 -5.73 -1.30 10.69
N SER A 74 -4.49 -1.72 10.41
CA SER A 74 -3.33 -1.10 11.04
C SER A 74 -3.08 0.30 10.45
N ASN A 75 -2.90 1.28 11.33
CA ASN A 75 -2.46 2.63 10.98
C ASN A 75 -1.00 2.90 11.39
N ARG A 76 -0.25 1.86 11.79
CA ARG A 76 1.16 2.00 12.16
C ARG A 76 2.03 2.28 10.92
N SER A 77 3.01 3.17 11.07
CA SER A 77 3.92 3.58 9.98
C SER A 77 4.80 2.44 9.47
N ASP A 78 5.24 1.54 10.37
CA ASP A 78 6.01 0.33 10.07
C ASP A 78 5.23 -0.74 9.29
N ARG A 79 3.92 -0.56 9.13
CA ARG A 79 3.04 -1.44 8.34
C ARG A 79 2.50 -0.74 7.09
N PHE A 80 3.05 0.43 6.73
CA PHE A 80 2.72 1.14 5.52
C PHE A 80 3.61 0.65 4.37
N ILE A 81 3.10 -0.30 3.59
CA ILE A 81 3.89 -0.96 2.55
C ILE A 81 3.47 -0.48 1.18
N ILE A 82 4.43 0.03 0.43
CA ILE A 82 4.31 0.38 -0.99
C ILE A 82 5.43 -0.29 -1.77
N ALA A 83 5.16 -0.68 -3.02
CA ALA A 83 6.12 -1.29 -3.92
C ALA A 83 5.81 -0.93 -5.37
N ASN A 84 6.83 -0.96 -6.22
CA ASN A 84 6.68 -0.89 -7.68
C ASN A 84 6.98 -2.26 -8.32
N ASP A 85 6.58 -2.44 -9.57
CA ASP A 85 6.73 -3.68 -10.34
C ASP A 85 8.03 -3.76 -11.15
N GLU A 86 8.93 -2.79 -11.01
CA GLU A 86 10.11 -2.59 -11.87
C GLU A 86 10.97 -3.86 -12.04
N PHE A 87 11.03 -4.72 -11.02
CA PHE A 87 11.80 -5.96 -11.01
C PHE A 87 10.95 -7.23 -11.09
N VAL A 88 9.62 -7.11 -11.17
CA VAL A 88 8.67 -8.24 -11.05
C VAL A 88 7.54 -8.20 -12.09
N ASP A 89 7.66 -7.39 -13.14
CA ASP A 89 6.70 -7.29 -14.25
C ASP A 89 6.32 -8.67 -14.82
N GLY A 90 5.03 -9.01 -14.76
CA GLY A 90 4.43 -10.26 -15.22
C GLY A 90 4.80 -11.50 -14.39
N ASN A 91 5.59 -11.35 -13.33
CA ASN A 91 6.10 -12.47 -12.56
C ASN A 91 5.19 -12.85 -11.38
N TYR A 92 5.35 -14.09 -10.93
CA TYR A 92 4.73 -14.54 -9.69
C TYR A 92 5.48 -13.95 -8.50
N ILE A 93 4.78 -13.24 -7.62
CA ILE A 93 5.37 -12.52 -6.49
C ILE A 93 4.98 -13.16 -5.17
N THR A 94 5.91 -13.09 -4.22
CA THR A 94 5.65 -13.43 -2.82
C THR A 94 6.00 -12.26 -1.93
N PHE A 95 5.18 -12.04 -0.89
CA PHE A 95 5.39 -10.99 0.09
C PHE A 95 5.05 -11.53 1.47
N THR A 96 5.98 -11.44 2.41
CA THR A 96 5.73 -11.84 3.80
C THR A 96 5.52 -10.60 4.66
N THR A 97 4.54 -10.63 5.57
CA THR A 97 4.30 -9.53 6.49
C THR A 97 5.58 -9.16 7.25
N PRO A 98 5.89 -7.88 7.47
CA PRO A 98 7.08 -7.48 8.23
C PRO A 98 6.88 -7.58 9.76
N PHE A 99 5.73 -8.08 10.20
CA PHE A 99 5.35 -8.21 11.60
C PHE A 99 4.74 -9.61 11.85
N PRO A 100 4.91 -10.14 13.07
CA PRO A 100 4.26 -11.38 13.46
C PRO A 100 2.78 -11.15 13.76
N VAL A 101 2.01 -12.23 13.70
CA VAL A 101 0.61 -12.33 14.13
C VAL A 101 0.44 -13.52 15.07
N ASN A 102 -0.62 -13.50 15.87
CA ASN A 102 -0.82 -14.48 16.91
C ASN A 102 -1.71 -15.64 16.45
N MET A 103 -1.61 -16.76 17.17
CA MET A 103 -2.58 -17.84 17.06
C MET A 103 -4.00 -17.30 17.26
N ASN A 104 -4.96 -17.77 16.46
CA ASN A 104 -6.35 -17.32 16.40
C ASN A 104 -6.60 -15.96 15.74
N ASP A 105 -5.57 -15.20 15.35
CA ASP A 105 -5.78 -13.98 14.57
C ASP A 105 -6.39 -14.28 13.20
N THR A 106 -7.19 -13.35 12.70
CA THR A 106 -7.65 -13.32 11.31
C THR A 106 -6.98 -12.15 10.61
N ILE A 107 -6.20 -12.44 9.58
CA ILE A 107 -5.47 -11.46 8.78
C ILE A 107 -6.11 -11.37 7.40
N VAL A 108 -6.42 -10.15 6.97
CA VAL A 108 -6.80 -9.86 5.58
C VAL A 108 -5.73 -8.96 4.99
N LEU A 109 -5.14 -9.39 3.89
CA LEU A 109 -4.23 -8.57 3.09
C LEU A 109 -5.02 -7.95 1.94
N GLU A 110 -4.96 -6.63 1.84
CA GLU A 110 -5.59 -5.80 0.82
C GLU A 110 -4.49 -5.20 -0.06
N GLY A 111 -4.44 -5.62 -1.34
CA GLY A 111 -3.61 -5.00 -2.37
C GLY A 111 -4.41 -3.90 -3.08
N GLN A 112 -3.79 -2.74 -3.26
CA GLN A 112 -4.36 -1.59 -3.96
C GLN A 112 -3.43 -1.19 -5.12
N SER A 113 -3.98 -1.01 -6.31
CA SER A 113 -3.23 -0.43 -7.44
C SER A 113 -2.97 1.06 -7.23
N LEU A 114 -1.78 1.55 -7.51
CA LEU A 114 -1.39 2.95 -7.48
C LEU A 114 -0.94 3.40 -8.86
N THR A 115 -1.34 4.61 -9.27
CA THR A 115 -0.67 5.27 -10.40
C THR A 115 0.76 5.69 -9.99
N PRO A 116 1.68 5.92 -10.93
CA PRO A 116 3.02 6.41 -10.62
C PRO A 116 3.00 7.70 -9.77
N GLU A 117 2.09 8.61 -10.04
CA GLU A 117 1.96 9.87 -9.27
C GLU A 117 1.45 9.62 -7.85
N ALA A 118 0.53 8.66 -7.67
CA ALA A 118 0.05 8.26 -6.35
C ALA A 118 1.14 7.53 -5.55
N TYR A 119 1.96 6.72 -6.24
CA TYR A 119 3.13 6.10 -5.65
C TYR A 119 4.14 7.14 -5.14
N LEU A 120 4.46 8.16 -5.95
CA LEU A 120 5.32 9.27 -5.53
C LEU A 120 4.75 10.03 -4.33
N TYR A 121 3.44 10.25 -4.28
CA TYR A 121 2.79 10.83 -3.11
C TYR A 121 2.99 9.99 -1.86
N TYR A 122 2.75 8.69 -1.93
CA TYR A 122 2.92 7.81 -0.78
C TYR A 122 4.38 7.61 -0.39
N MET A 123 5.31 7.59 -1.35
CA MET A 123 6.74 7.60 -1.09
C MET A 123 7.14 8.84 -0.28
N ALA A 124 6.73 10.03 -0.73
CA ALA A 124 6.99 11.27 0.00
C ALA A 124 6.37 11.25 1.41
N LEU A 125 5.15 10.70 1.54
CA LEU A 125 4.47 10.55 2.83
C LEU A 125 5.24 9.62 3.78
N VAL A 126 5.66 8.44 3.31
CA VAL A 126 6.39 7.45 4.14
C VAL A 126 7.74 8.01 4.58
N THR A 127 8.47 8.69 3.69
CA THR A 127 9.75 9.35 4.02
C THR A 127 9.57 10.39 5.13
N GLN A 128 8.45 11.12 5.14
CA GLN A 128 8.18 12.10 6.21
C GLN A 128 7.66 11.48 7.50
N MET A 129 6.99 10.32 7.42
CA MET A 129 6.51 9.60 8.60
C MET A 129 7.65 8.92 9.37
N ASN A 130 8.74 8.56 8.68
CA ASN A 130 9.90 7.87 9.25
C ASN A 130 11.18 8.68 9.01
N PRO A 131 11.37 9.82 9.69
CA PRO A 131 12.61 10.60 9.60
C PRO A 131 13.81 9.76 10.04
N ASN A 132 14.88 9.75 9.21
CA ASN A 132 16.10 8.97 9.41
C ASN A 132 17.17 9.67 10.28
N GLY A 133 16.89 10.85 10.86
CA GLY A 133 17.70 11.43 11.95
C GLY A 133 18.00 12.93 11.84
N PHE A 134 19.02 13.37 12.56
CA PHE A 134 19.37 14.79 12.76
C PHE A 134 19.71 15.58 11.48
N PHE A 135 19.97 14.88 10.37
CA PHE A 135 20.29 15.46 9.06
C PHE A 135 19.17 15.30 8.02
N ASP A 136 17.96 14.93 8.45
CA ASP A 136 16.84 14.87 7.52
C ASP A 136 16.56 16.22 6.89
N SER A 137 16.13 16.16 5.63
CA SER A 137 15.62 17.35 4.95
C SER A 137 14.40 17.88 5.70
N PRO A 138 14.22 19.21 5.79
CA PRO A 138 13.06 19.79 6.44
C PRO A 138 11.77 19.24 5.79
N PRO A 139 10.67 19.11 6.55
CA PRO A 139 9.40 18.67 6.02
C PRO A 139 9.04 19.46 4.76
N ALA A 140 8.88 18.77 3.64
CA ALA A 140 8.51 19.35 2.37
C ALA A 140 7.00 19.24 2.14
N ASN A 141 6.44 20.05 1.24
CA ASN A 141 5.07 19.83 0.82
C ASN A 141 4.97 18.49 0.07
N LEU A 142 4.03 17.64 0.47
CA LEU A 142 3.71 16.44 -0.29
C LEU A 142 3.18 16.84 -1.68
N PRO A 143 3.50 16.07 -2.74
CA PRO A 143 2.92 16.33 -4.05
C PRO A 143 1.39 16.19 -3.99
N THR A 144 0.68 16.93 -4.84
CA THR A 144 -0.78 16.92 -4.88
C THR A 144 -1.24 16.82 -6.33
N ASN A 145 -2.32 16.08 -6.57
CA ASN A 145 -3.04 16.11 -7.86
C ASN A 145 -4.28 17.01 -7.81
N ILE A 146 -4.49 17.74 -6.72
CA ILE A 146 -5.64 18.61 -6.52
C ILE A 146 -5.29 20.03 -7.00
N SER A 147 -5.97 20.46 -8.05
CA SER A 147 -5.94 21.83 -8.55
C SER A 147 -6.80 22.76 -7.68
N GLY A 148 -6.48 24.05 -7.66
CA GLY A 148 -7.17 25.05 -6.83
C GLY A 148 -6.45 25.39 -5.51
N GLY A 149 -5.25 24.85 -5.30
CA GLY A 149 -4.38 25.17 -4.15
C GLY A 149 -4.71 24.41 -2.86
N ALA A 150 -5.45 23.31 -2.95
CA ALA A 150 -5.70 22.41 -1.83
C ALA A 150 -4.56 21.41 -1.65
N VAL A 151 -4.39 20.95 -0.41
CA VAL A 151 -3.44 19.89 -0.02
C VAL A 151 -4.12 18.53 -0.02
N GLY A 152 -3.32 17.47 -0.15
CA GLY A 152 -3.77 16.08 -0.16
C GLY A 152 -3.65 15.43 -1.53
N TYR A 153 -4.23 14.25 -1.67
CA TYR A 153 -4.16 13.49 -2.92
C TYR A 153 -5.47 12.75 -3.15
N PHE A 154 -6.09 12.97 -4.31
CA PHE A 154 -7.24 12.21 -4.75
C PHE A 154 -6.78 10.93 -5.42
N ASN A 155 -6.92 9.80 -4.73
CA ASN A 155 -6.47 8.50 -5.21
C ASN A 155 -7.64 7.64 -5.72
N THR A 156 -7.42 6.94 -6.82
CA THR A 156 -8.38 5.99 -7.41
C THR A 156 -7.70 4.64 -7.55
N VAL A 157 -8.20 3.64 -6.85
CA VAL A 157 -7.55 2.32 -6.77
C VAL A 157 -8.50 1.22 -7.18
N SER A 158 -7.97 0.15 -7.79
CA SER A 158 -8.62 -1.16 -7.75
C SER A 158 -8.10 -1.91 -6.53
N ILE A 159 -8.96 -2.76 -5.95
CA ILE A 159 -8.68 -3.47 -4.71
C ILE A 159 -8.86 -4.97 -4.93
N LYS A 160 -7.90 -5.76 -4.43
CA LYS A 160 -8.03 -7.20 -4.23
C LYS A 160 -7.65 -7.53 -2.81
N TYR A 161 -8.35 -8.48 -2.20
CA TYR A 161 -8.06 -8.90 -0.84
C TYR A 161 -8.18 -10.41 -0.69
N ARG A 162 -7.41 -10.94 0.26
CA ARG A 162 -7.48 -12.34 0.68
C ARG A 162 -7.31 -12.41 2.19
N GLY A 163 -8.05 -13.32 2.83
CA GLY A 163 -8.04 -13.52 4.27
C GLY A 163 -7.54 -14.91 4.66
N ILE A 164 -6.89 -14.99 5.81
CA ILE A 164 -6.47 -16.23 6.45
C ILE A 164 -6.69 -16.14 7.97
N ARG A 165 -7.09 -17.25 8.58
CA ARG A 165 -7.14 -17.39 10.05
C ARG A 165 -6.00 -18.28 10.50
N ILE A 166 -5.26 -17.82 11.50
CA ILE A 166 -4.14 -18.56 12.09
C ILE A 166 -4.72 -19.62 13.04
N LYS A 167 -4.36 -20.88 12.81
CA LYS A 167 -4.82 -22.06 13.54
C LYS A 167 -3.69 -23.02 13.85
#